data_AF-E8MXV8-F1
#
_entry.id   AF-E8MXV8-F1
#
_cell.length_a   1.000
_cell.length_b   1.000
_cell.length_c   1.000
_cell.angle_alpha   90.00
_cell.angle_beta   90.00
_cell.angle_gamma   90.00
#
_symmetry.space_group_name_H-M   'P 1'
#
loop_
_entity.id
_entity.type
_entity.pdbx_description
1 polymer ?
#
loop_
_entity_poly.entity_id
_entity_poly.type
_entity_poly.pdbx_seq_one_letter_code
_entity_poly.pdbx_strand_id
1 'polypeptide(L)'
;MATQLIRAQVMLDPEDYRRLQALANEAGKSLSETLREAVLRFLDEQERQKQEQLRKALAEMRQIREQNAARYGVYKGDLVNEAREERERQMEDVWKQWS
;
A
#
# COMPACT_ATOMS: atom_id res chain seq x y z
N MET A 1 -15.43 23.14 -1.28
CA MET A 1 -16.23 22.28 -0.39
C MET A 1 -15.67 22.43 1.00
N ALA A 2 -16.43 22.92 1.98
CA ALA A 2 -15.92 23.07 3.35
C ALA A 2 -15.74 21.68 3.97
N THR A 3 -14.53 21.35 4.42
CA THR A 3 -14.22 20.07 5.06
C THR A 3 -15.01 19.95 6.37
N GLN A 4 -15.82 18.90 6.52
CA GLN A 4 -16.58 18.65 7.74
C GLN A 4 -15.63 18.28 8.88
N LEU A 5 -15.66 19.07 9.96
CA LEU A 5 -14.81 18.86 11.13
C LEU A 5 -15.53 17.98 12.16
N ILE A 6 -14.92 16.86 12.51
CA ILE A 6 -15.38 16.00 13.60
C ILE A 6 -14.58 16.31 14.86
N ARG A 7 -15.26 16.42 16.00
CA ARG A 7 -14.60 16.59 17.30
C ARG A 7 -14.04 15.25 17.76
N ALA A 8 -12.73 15.21 17.99
CA ALA A 8 -12.05 14.13 18.69
C ALA A 8 -11.49 14.67 20.01
N GLN A 9 -11.59 13.89 21.08
CA GLN A 9 -10.88 14.18 22.33
C GLN A 9 -9.50 13.52 22.27
N VAL A 10 -8.46 14.33 22.45
CA VAL A 10 -7.06 13.88 22.49
C VAL A 10 -6.51 14.22 23.86
N MET A 11 -5.91 13.24 24.52
CA MET A 11 -5.16 13.46 25.76
C MET A 11 -3.71 13.72 25.41
N LEU A 12 -3.14 14.77 25.97
CA LEU A 12 -1.75 15.16 25.80
C LEU A 12 -1.12 15.29 27.17
N ASP A 13 0.15 14.92 27.28
CA ASP A 13 0.90 15.19 28.49
C ASP A 13 1.10 16.71 28.68
N PRO A 14 1.26 17.19 29.93
CA PRO A 14 1.37 18.63 30.19
C PRO A 14 2.55 19.31 29.50
N GLU A 15 3.62 18.57 29.22
CA GLU A 15 4.76 19.08 28.46
C GLU A 15 4.39 19.29 26.98
N ASP A 16 3.81 18.29 26.34
CA ASP A 16 3.40 18.36 24.93
C ASP A 16 2.33 19.42 24.70
N TYR A 17 1.37 19.55 25.62
CA TYR A 17 0.39 20.62 25.58
C TYR A 17 1.06 22.00 25.59
N ARG A 18 2.04 22.23 26.49
CA ARG A 18 2.76 23.50 26.58
C ARG A 18 3.56 23.79 25.31
N ARG A 19 4.25 22.77 24.76
CA ARG A 19 5.03 22.91 23.53
C ARG A 19 4.14 23.24 22.33
N LEU A 20 3.03 22.53 22.17
CA LEU A 20 2.06 22.79 21.10
C LEU A 20 1.41 24.17 21.24
N GLN A 21 1.10 24.60 22.46
CA GLN A 21 0.53 25.92 22.70
C GLN A 21 1.54 27.04 22.40
N ALA A 22 2.81 26.87 22.75
CA ALA A 22 3.86 27.82 22.37
C ALA A 22 3.97 27.95 20.84
N LEU A 23 4.02 26.82 20.12
CA LEU A 23 4.05 26.80 18.65
C LEU A 23 2.82 27.47 18.03
N ALA A 24 1.63 27.22 18.59
CA ALA A 24 0.41 27.84 18.12
C ALA A 24 0.45 29.37 18.32
N ASN A 25 0.89 29.83 19.49
CA ASN A 25 1.02 31.25 19.80
C ASN A 25 2.03 31.96 18.90
N GLU A 26 3.20 31.36 18.67
CA GLU A 26 4.23 31.88 17.76
C GLU A 26 3.72 32.02 16.32
N ALA A 27 2.88 31.08 15.87
CA ALA A 27 2.28 31.10 14.55
C ALA A 27 1.00 31.95 14.45
N GLY A 28 0.51 32.52 15.56
CA GLY A 28 -0.78 33.23 15.61
C GLY A 28 -2.00 32.33 15.35
N LYS A 29 -1.88 31.03 15.62
CA LYS A 29 -2.90 30.00 15.34
C LYS A 29 -3.54 29.48 16.62
N SER A 30 -4.70 28.85 16.48
CA SER A 30 -5.30 28.10 17.58
C SER A 30 -4.58 26.76 17.80
N LEU A 31 -4.59 26.26 19.04
CA LEU A 31 -4.04 24.94 19.37
C LEU A 31 -4.65 23.83 18.49
N SER A 32 -5.96 23.89 18.24
CA SER A 32 -6.67 22.91 17.41
C SER A 32 -6.26 22.97 15.94
N GLU A 33 -5.91 24.15 15.43
CA GLU A 33 -5.40 24.32 14.07
C GLU A 33 -3.97 23.78 13.94
N THR A 34 -3.10 24.10 14.89
CA THR A 34 -1.74 23.53 14.95
C THR A 34 -1.77 22.01 15.04
N LEU A 35 -2.63 21.45 15.90
CA LEU A 35 -2.80 20.01 16.04
C LEU A 35 -3.32 19.38 14.74
N ARG A 36 -4.29 20.02 14.08
CA ARG A 36 -4.79 19.58 12.78
C ARG A 36 -3.70 19.53 11.73
N GLU A 37 -2.88 20.59 11.63
CA GLU A 37 -1.77 20.62 10.67
C GLU A 37 -0.73 19.54 10.96
N ALA A 38 -0.39 19.32 12.24
CA ALA A 38 0.53 18.26 12.63
C ALA A 38 0.00 16.87 12.23
N VAL A 39 -1.29 16.60 12.48
CA VAL A 39 -1.94 15.34 12.09
C VAL A 39 -1.96 15.17 10.58
N LEU A 40 -2.33 16.22 9.81
CA LEU A 40 -2.36 16.15 8.35
C LEU A 40 -0.98 15.84 7.77
N ARG A 41 0.06 16.56 8.23
CA ARG A 41 1.44 16.32 7.78
C ARG A 41 1.90 14.90 8.11
N PHE A 42 1.55 14.40 9.29
CA PHE A 42 1.87 13.02 9.68
C PHE A 42 1.18 12.00 8.75
N LEU A 43 -0.12 12.17 8.48
CA LEU A 43 -0.86 11.26 7.59
C LEU A 43 -0.32 11.27 6.16
N ASP A 44 -0.01 12.45 5.62
CA ASP A 44 0.59 12.60 4.29
C ASP A 44 1.97 11.93 4.21
N GLU A 45 2.79 12.09 5.25
CA GLU A 45 4.09 11.45 5.35
C GLU A 45 3.98 9.92 5.39
N GLN A 46 3.04 9.38 6.18
CA GLN A 46 2.82 7.94 6.27
C GLN A 46 2.37 7.35 4.92
N GLU A 47 1.47 8.02 4.21
CA GLU A 47 1.04 7.57 2.89
C GLU A 47 2.18 7.63 1.88
N ARG A 48 2.99 8.69 1.90
CA ARG A 48 4.17 8.80 1.04
C ARG A 48 5.17 7.67 1.30
N GLN A 49 5.45 7.36 2.56
CA GLN A 49 6.36 6.28 2.95
C GLN A 49 5.85 4.92 2.46
N LYS A 50 4.55 4.65 2.62
CA LYS A 50 3.93 3.42 2.13
C LYS A 50 4.02 3.29 0.62
N GLN A 51 3.76 4.37 -0.12
CA GLN A 51 3.90 4.37 -1.58
C GLN A 51 5.35 4.14 -2.02
N GLU A 52 6.31 4.73 -1.33
CA GLU A 52 7.73 4.54 -1.63
C GLU A 52 8.18 3.10 -1.39
N GLN A 53 7.75 2.50 -0.28
CA GLN A 53 7.99 1.07 -0.01
C GLN A 53 7.40 0.16 -1.09
N LEU A 54 6.16 0.43 -1.51
CA LEU A 54 5.53 -0.31 -2.60
C LEU A 54 6.28 -0.16 -3.92
N ARG A 55 6.71 1.06 -4.27
CA ARG A 55 7.50 1.32 -5.48
C ARG A 55 8.81 0.55 -5.45
N LYS A 56 9.51 0.54 -4.32
CA LYS A 56 10.75 -0.20 -4.14
C LYS A 56 10.53 -1.70 -4.34
N ALA A 57 9.51 -2.28 -3.71
CA ALA A 57 9.17 -3.69 -3.88
C ALA A 57 8.85 -4.03 -5.34
N LEU A 58 8.07 -3.20 -6.04
CA LEU A 58 7.76 -3.40 -7.46
C LEU A 58 9.01 -3.30 -8.36
N ALA A 59 9.95 -2.41 -8.03
CA ALA A 59 11.22 -2.29 -8.74
C ALA A 59 12.09 -3.55 -8.54
N GLU A 60 12.18 -4.06 -7.32
CA GLU A 60 12.89 -5.32 -7.02
C GLU A 60 12.26 -6.51 -7.78
N MET A 61 10.92 -6.62 -7.80
CA MET A 61 10.24 -7.65 -8.59
C MET A 61 10.48 -7.53 -10.09
N ARG A 62 10.62 -6.30 -10.61
CA ARG A 62 10.96 -6.07 -12.02
C ARG A 62 12.38 -6.56 -12.31
N GLN A 63 13.34 -6.19 -11.47
CA GLN A 63 14.73 -6.63 -11.60
C GLN A 63 14.85 -8.15 -11.58
N ILE A 64 14.15 -8.83 -10.66
CA ILE A 64 14.12 -10.30 -10.61
C ILE A 64 13.56 -10.89 -11.92
N ARG A 65 12.46 -10.31 -12.45
CA ARG A 65 11.88 -10.78 -13.72
C ARG A 65 12.83 -10.60 -14.89
N GLU A 66 13.51 -9.45 -14.98
CA GLU A 66 14.50 -9.19 -16.03
C GLU A 66 15.69 -10.14 -15.94
N GLN A 67 16.19 -10.41 -14.74
CA GLN A 67 17.27 -11.39 -14.51
C GLN A 67 16.86 -12.81 -14.91
N ASN A 68 15.66 -13.23 -14.53
CA ASN A 68 15.14 -14.55 -14.88
C ASN A 68 14.93 -14.69 -16.39
N ALA A 69 14.37 -13.65 -17.04
CA ALA A 69 14.20 -13.62 -18.49
C ALA A 69 15.54 -13.70 -19.23
N ALA A 70 16.57 -12.99 -18.74
CA ALA A 70 17.91 -13.05 -19.32
C ALA A 70 18.58 -14.43 -19.13
N ARG A 71 18.35 -15.08 -17.99
CA ARG A 71 18.98 -16.36 -17.66
C ARG A 71 18.29 -17.57 -18.27
N TYR A 72 16.96 -17.56 -18.31
CA TYR A 72 16.13 -18.73 -18.66
C TYR A 72 15.25 -18.50 -19.90
N GLY A 73 15.19 -17.28 -20.42
CA GLY A 73 14.22 -16.89 -21.44
C GLY A 73 12.84 -16.60 -20.85
N VAL A 74 11.90 -16.22 -21.72
CA VAL A 74 10.49 -15.99 -21.35
C VAL A 74 9.65 -17.05 -22.05
N TYR A 75 8.91 -17.84 -21.28
CA TYR A 75 7.92 -18.75 -21.83
C TYR A 75 6.76 -17.93 -22.41
N LYS A 76 6.40 -18.19 -23.67
CA LYS A 76 5.37 -17.44 -24.40
C LYS A 76 3.98 -18.07 -24.36
N GLY A 77 3.88 -19.29 -23.85
CA GLY A 77 2.61 -19.99 -23.67
C GLY A 77 1.87 -19.52 -22.42
N ASP A 78 0.66 -20.02 -22.25
CA ASP A 78 -0.18 -19.75 -21.10
C ASP A 78 -0.23 -20.99 -20.22
N LEU A 79 0.71 -21.09 -19.28
CA LEU A 79 0.84 -22.24 -18.39
C LEU A 79 -0.45 -22.55 -17.63
N VAL A 80 -1.29 -21.55 -17.35
CA VAL A 80 -2.54 -21.76 -16.60
C VAL A 80 -3.57 -22.43 -17.49
N ASN A 81 -3.72 -21.95 -18.73
CA ASN A 81 -4.63 -22.56 -19.68
C ASN A 81 -4.12 -23.93 -20.17
N GLU A 82 -2.82 -24.08 -20.41
CA GLU A 82 -2.20 -25.36 -20.76
C GLU A 82 -2.43 -26.42 -19.67
N ALA A 83 -2.24 -26.06 -18.39
CA ALA A 83 -2.52 -26.97 -17.27
C ALA A 83 -4.03 -27.28 -17.12
N ARG A 84 -4.91 -26.32 -17.45
CA ARG A 84 -6.37 -26.53 -17.47
C ARG A 84 -6.76 -27.50 -18.57
N GLU A 85 -6.29 -27.29 -19.79
CA GLU A 85 -6.53 -28.15 -20.94
C GLU A 85 -5.95 -29.56 -20.73
N GLU A 86 -4.81 -29.68 -20.06
CA GLU A 86 -4.25 -30.98 -19.67
C GLU A 86 -5.17 -31.71 -18.69
N ARG A 87 -5.69 -31.02 -17.67
CA ARG A 87 -6.62 -31.60 -16.70
C ARG A 87 -7.95 -32.01 -17.34
N GLU A 88 -8.48 -31.20 -18.25
CA GLU A 88 -9.72 -31.52 -18.98
C GLU A 88 -9.56 -32.79 -19.82
N ARG A 89 -8.45 -32.92 -20.56
CA ARG A 89 -8.11 -34.16 -21.29
C ARG A 89 -8.00 -35.38 -20.38
N GLN A 90 -7.34 -35.24 -19.22
CA GLN A 90 -7.25 -36.33 -18.23
C GLN A 90 -8.64 -36.76 -17.71
N MET A 91 -9.55 -35.82 -17.48
CA MET A 91 -10.92 -36.14 -17.07
C MET A 91 -11.70 -36.85 -18.20
N GLU A 92 -11.57 -36.40 -19.44
CA GLU A 92 -12.18 -37.07 -20.60
C GLU A 92 -11.67 -38.51 -20.77
N ASP A 93 -10.37 -38.74 -20.60
CA ASP A 93 -9.75 -40.06 -20.73
C ASP A 93 -10.25 -41.03 -19.65
N VAL A 94 -10.39 -40.55 -18.40
CA VAL A 94 -11.02 -41.34 -17.32
C VAL A 94 -12.48 -41.65 -17.65
N TRP A 95 -13.24 -40.70 -18.18
CA TRP A 95 -14.65 -40.90 -18.50
C TRP A 95 -14.85 -41.91 -19.64
N LYS A 96 -13.97 -41.90 -20.65
CA LYS A 96 -13.96 -42.89 -21.74
C LYS A 96 -13.59 -44.30 -21.30
N GLN A 97 -12.82 -44.48 -20.22
CA GLN A 97 -12.51 -45.79 -19.66
C GLN A 97 -13.68 -46.42 -18.87
N TRP A 98 -14.68 -45.62 -18.50
CA TRP A 98 -15.83 -46.04 -17.69
C TRP A 98 -17.12 -46.23 -18.52
N SER A 99 -17.06 -45.93 -19.82
CA SER A 99 -18.10 -46.21 -20.82
C SER A 99 -17.78 -47.47 -21.61
#